data_AF-A0A9X3X9D4-F1
#
_entry.id   AF-A0A9X3X9D4-F1
#
_cell.length_a   1.000
_cell.length_b   1.000
_cell.length_c   1.000
_cell.angle_alpha   90.00
_cell.angle_beta   90.00
_cell.angle_gamma   90.00
#
_symmetry.space_group_name_H-M   'P 1'
#
loop_
_entity.id
_entity.type
_entity.pdbx_description
1 polymer ?
#
loop_
_entity_poly.entity_id
_entity_poly.type
_entity_poly.pdbx_seq_one_letter_code
_entity_poly.pdbx_strand_id
1 'polypeptide(L)'
;MTDDRDTANAIAEGINCIAAFVMALREDPSTTPDPEWVTILHETERALDGILAKEVWTDMVVGEEERDRVRKLRALVSDWVATRKAPDDLQSTAESVLTSFGITV
;
A
#
# COMPACT_ATOMS: atom_id res chain seq x y z
N MET A 1 8.67 15.94 -14.02
CA MET A 1 9.72 14.98 -13.60
C MET A 1 9.48 14.78 -12.12
N THR A 2 8.91 13.63 -11.76
CA THR A 2 8.72 13.26 -10.36
C THR A 2 10.12 13.04 -9.77
N ASP A 3 10.43 13.65 -8.64
CA ASP A 3 11.74 13.52 -8.00
C ASP A 3 11.90 12.08 -7.47
N ASP A 4 13.01 11.41 -7.77
CA ASP A 4 13.33 10.06 -7.29
C ASP A 4 13.18 9.95 -5.76
N ARG A 5 13.46 11.05 -5.04
CA ARG A 5 13.29 11.15 -3.59
C ARG A 5 11.82 11.09 -3.16
N ASP A 6 10.93 11.73 -3.90
CA ASP A 6 9.49 11.72 -3.60
C ASP A 6 8.90 10.33 -3.84
N THR A 7 9.34 9.65 -4.91
CA THR A 7 8.97 8.26 -5.19
C THR A 7 9.44 7.31 -4.08
N ALA A 8 10.70 7.43 -3.64
CA ALA A 8 11.23 6.59 -2.56
C ALA A 8 10.48 6.83 -1.24
N ASN A 9 10.19 8.09 -0.89
CA ASN A 9 9.43 8.44 0.31
C ASN A 9 8.01 7.86 0.27
N ALA A 10 7.30 8.02 -0.85
CA ALA A 10 5.93 7.52 -0.99
C ALA A 10 5.84 5.99 -0.86
N ILE A 11 6.86 5.27 -1.34
CA ILE A 11 6.95 3.81 -1.20
C ILE A 11 7.24 3.43 0.26
N ALA A 12 8.19 4.10 0.90
CA ALA A 12 8.54 3.84 2.30
C ALA A 12 7.36 4.13 3.24
N GLU A 13 6.67 5.26 3.05
CA GLU A 13 5.47 5.62 3.81
C GLU A 13 4.34 4.62 3.56
N GLY A 14 4.14 4.19 2.31
CA GLY A 14 3.21 3.12 1.95
C GLY A 14 3.45 1.83 2.71
N ILE A 15 4.67 1.34 2.68
CA ILE A 15 5.09 0.12 3.38
C ILE A 15 4.86 0.24 4.90
N ASN A 16 5.27 1.35 5.49
CA ASN A 16 5.10 1.59 6.93
C ASN A 16 3.62 1.67 7.32
N CYS A 17 2.80 2.33 6.50
CA CYS A 17 1.36 2.41 6.66
C CYS A 17 0.72 1.02 6.62
N ILE A 18 1.08 0.18 5.63
CA ILE A 18 0.56 -1.18 5.49
C ILE A 18 0.91 -2.04 6.69
N ALA A 19 2.18 -2.02 7.11
CA ALA A 19 2.62 -2.75 8.29
C ALA A 19 1.86 -2.32 9.56
N ALA A 20 1.68 -1.01 9.75
CA ALA A 20 0.99 -0.47 10.92
C ALA A 20 -0.47 -0.94 11.01
N PHE A 21 -1.27 -0.83 9.95
CA PHE A 21 -2.67 -1.24 10.04
C PHE A 21 -2.85 -2.77 10.06
N VAL A 22 -1.93 -3.54 9.47
CA VAL A 22 -1.95 -5.02 9.60
C VAL A 22 -1.72 -5.42 11.05
N MET A 23 -0.76 -4.80 11.73
CA MET A 23 -0.55 -5.03 13.17
C MET A 23 -1.78 -4.64 13.97
N ALA A 24 -2.36 -3.47 13.71
CA ALA A 24 -3.57 -3.01 14.39
C ALA A 24 -4.75 -3.99 14.22
N LEU A 25 -4.99 -4.48 12.99
CA LEU A 25 -6.03 -5.49 12.71
C LEU A 25 -5.82 -6.82 13.45
N ARG A 26 -4.56 -7.25 13.61
CA ARG A 26 -4.21 -8.47 14.35
C ARG A 26 -4.40 -8.31 15.85
N GLU A 27 -4.07 -7.15 16.40
CA GLU A 27 -4.26 -6.85 17.82
C GLU A 27 -5.74 -6.64 18.16
N ASP A 28 -6.45 -5.92 17.30
CA ASP A 28 -7.88 -5.62 17.43
C ASP A 28 -8.59 -5.70 16.07
N PRO A 29 -9.37 -6.77 15.81
CA PRO A 29 -10.17 -6.89 14.60
C PRO A 29 -11.25 -5.80 14.45
N SER A 30 -11.57 -5.07 15.53
CA SER A 30 -12.48 -3.92 15.53
C SER A 30 -11.79 -2.58 15.32
N THR A 31 -10.50 -2.59 14.95
CA THR A 31 -9.72 -1.41 14.56
C THR A 31 -10.53 -0.50 13.64
N THR A 32 -10.48 0.80 13.89
CA THR A 32 -11.13 1.79 13.03
C THR A 32 -10.18 2.21 11.92
N PRO A 33 -10.63 2.28 10.65
CA PRO A 33 -9.78 2.70 9.57
C PRO A 33 -9.48 4.20 9.64
N ASP A 34 -8.23 4.54 9.38
CA ASP A 34 -7.80 5.92 9.15
C ASP A 34 -8.01 6.29 7.67
N PRO A 35 -8.79 7.35 7.35
CA PRO A 35 -8.92 7.84 5.99
C PRO A 35 -7.58 8.19 5.32
N GLU A 36 -6.56 8.58 6.09
CA GLU A 36 -5.25 8.94 5.56
C GLU A 36 -4.54 7.75 4.88
N TRP A 37 -4.83 6.51 5.31
CA TRP A 37 -4.28 5.31 4.69
C TRP A 37 -4.64 5.18 3.22
N VAL A 38 -5.83 5.67 2.81
CA VAL A 38 -6.24 5.67 1.39
C VAL A 38 -5.36 6.60 0.58
N THR A 39 -5.03 7.78 1.12
CA THR A 39 -4.16 8.76 0.46
C THR A 39 -2.74 8.24 0.35
N ILE A 40 -2.19 7.67 1.43
CA ILE A 40 -0.84 7.09 1.44
C ILE A 40 -0.73 5.98 0.38
N LEU A 41 -1.69 5.04 0.35
CA LEU A 41 -1.71 3.97 -0.63
C LEU A 41 -1.88 4.47 -2.08
N HIS A 42 -2.57 5.59 -2.28
CA HIS A 42 -2.68 6.23 -3.59
C HIS A 42 -1.32 6.76 -4.06
N GLU A 43 -0.59 7.48 -3.20
CA GLU A 43 0.73 8.00 -3.56
C GLU A 43 1.74 6.88 -3.78
N THR A 44 1.65 5.78 -3.02
CA THR A 44 2.42 4.56 -3.29
C THR A 44 2.07 3.95 -4.65
N GLU A 45 0.79 3.80 -4.99
CA GLU A 45 0.36 3.30 -6.31
C GLU A 45 0.94 4.17 -7.44
N ARG A 46 0.85 5.49 -7.30
CA ARG A 46 1.37 6.46 -8.27
C ARG A 46 2.90 6.39 -8.41
N ALA A 47 3.61 6.19 -7.31
CA ALA A 47 5.06 6.00 -7.31
C ALA A 47 5.46 4.74 -8.12
N LEU A 48 4.74 3.63 -7.93
CA LEU A 48 4.95 2.40 -8.71
C LEU A 48 4.63 2.58 -10.19
N ASP A 49 3.55 3.29 -10.53
CA ASP A 49 3.23 3.63 -11.92
C ASP A 49 4.34 4.47 -12.58
N GLY A 50 4.94 5.42 -11.86
CA GLY A 50 6.08 6.21 -12.35
C GLY A 50 7.31 5.35 -12.66
N ILE A 51 7.60 4.33 -11.84
CA ILE A 51 8.68 3.37 -12.07
C ILE A 51 8.37 2.51 -13.31
N LEU A 52 7.15 1.98 -13.42
CA LEU A 52 6.72 1.15 -14.56
C LEU A 52 6.76 1.92 -15.89
N ALA A 53 6.36 3.19 -15.87
CA ALA A 53 6.41 4.09 -17.01
C ALA A 53 7.84 4.54 -17.37
N LYS A 54 8.86 4.16 -16.58
CA LYS A 54 10.26 4.59 -16.70
C LYS A 54 10.43 6.10 -16.57
N GLU A 55 9.54 6.75 -15.84
CA GLU A 55 9.63 8.17 -15.50
C GLU A 55 10.60 8.41 -14.33
N VAL A 56 10.86 7.36 -13.54
CA VAL A 56 11.76 7.33 -12.38
C VAL A 56 12.75 6.18 -12.55
N TRP A 57 14.04 6.44 -12.33
CA TRP A 57 15.08 5.41 -12.39
C TRP A 57 15.38 4.88 -10.99
N THR A 58 15.25 3.56 -10.81
CA THR A 58 15.49 2.88 -9.53
C THR A 58 16.05 1.49 -9.76
N ASP A 59 16.82 0.97 -8.80
CA ASP A 59 17.29 -0.41 -8.77
C ASP A 59 16.16 -1.39 -8.37
N MET A 60 15.02 -0.87 -7.91
CA MET A 60 13.86 -1.69 -7.55
C MET A 60 13.15 -2.20 -8.82
N VAL A 61 13.03 -3.53 -8.92
CA VAL A 61 12.24 -4.17 -9.98
C VAL A 61 10.78 -4.18 -9.55
N VAL A 62 9.94 -3.40 -10.24
CA VAL A 62 8.49 -3.36 -10.05
C VAL A 62 7.83 -3.92 -11.31
N GLY A 63 6.94 -4.90 -11.15
CA GLY A 63 6.07 -5.39 -12.20
C GLY A 63 4.65 -4.81 -12.09
N GLU A 64 3.84 -5.09 -13.10
CA GLU A 64 2.42 -4.71 -13.10
C GLU A 64 1.66 -5.34 -11.92
N GLU A 65 2.10 -6.53 -11.49
CA GLU A 65 1.48 -7.28 -10.40
C GLU A 65 1.62 -6.56 -9.06
N GLU A 66 2.79 -6.01 -8.72
CA GLU A 66 3.00 -5.25 -7.48
C GLU A 66 2.10 -4.01 -7.44
N ARG A 67 2.02 -3.26 -8.55
CA ARG A 67 1.13 -2.11 -8.66
C ARG A 67 -0.34 -2.52 -8.51
N ASP A 68 -0.75 -3.62 -9.13
CA ASP A 68 -2.13 -4.10 -9.05
C ASP A 68 -2.51 -4.57 -7.65
N ARG A 69 -1.58 -5.18 -6.91
CA ARG A 69 -1.80 -5.53 -5.50
C ARG A 69 -1.98 -4.30 -4.63
N VAL A 70 -1.15 -3.25 -4.80
CA VAL A 70 -1.31 -1.97 -4.07
C VAL A 70 -2.63 -1.29 -4.44
N ARG A 71 -3.00 -1.27 -5.72
CA ARG A 71 -4.30 -0.75 -6.19
C ARG A 71 -5.47 -1.50 -5.56
N LYS A 72 -5.42 -2.84 -5.54
CA LYS A 72 -6.44 -3.68 -4.89
C LYS A 72 -6.53 -3.34 -3.40
N LEU A 73 -5.40 -3.25 -2.71
CA LEU A 73 -5.34 -2.92 -1.30
C LEU A 73 -5.97 -1.55 -1.02
N ARG A 74 -5.65 -0.53 -1.82
CA ARG A 74 -6.25 0.81 -1.71
C ARG A 74 -7.77 0.76 -1.83
N ALA A 75 -8.30 -0.02 -2.76
CA ALA A 75 -9.75 -0.18 -2.91
C ALA A 75 -10.39 -0.81 -1.66
N LEU A 76 -9.76 -1.84 -1.08
CA LEU A 76 -10.24 -2.48 0.15
C LEU A 76 -10.20 -1.54 1.36
N VAL A 77 -9.11 -0.77 1.51
CA VAL A 77 -9.02 0.24 2.59
C VAL A 77 -10.05 1.35 2.39
N SER A 78 -10.29 1.78 1.15
CA SER A 78 -11.35 2.75 0.85
C SER A 78 -12.74 2.22 1.21
N ASP A 79 -13.02 0.95 0.91
CA ASP A 79 -14.29 0.30 1.29
C ASP A 79 -14.43 0.17 2.80
N TRP A 80 -13.34 -0.17 3.50
CA TRP A 80 -13.30 -0.20 4.96
C TRP A 80 -13.60 1.18 5.57
N VAL A 81 -12.98 2.25 5.06
CA VAL A 81 -13.24 3.63 5.50
C VAL A 81 -14.71 4.00 5.31
N ALA A 82 -15.29 3.63 4.16
CA ALA A 82 -16.67 3.96 3.82
C ALA A 82 -17.70 3.18 4.66
N THR A 83 -17.48 1.89 4.87
CA THR A 83 -18.43 0.98 5.54
C THR A 83 -18.19 0.85 7.04
N ARG A 84 -17.02 1.28 7.51
CA ARG A 84 -16.50 1.02 8.87
C ARG A 84 -16.41 -0.47 9.22
N LYS A 85 -16.40 -1.35 8.21
CA LYS A 85 -16.24 -2.79 8.36
C LYS A 85 -15.07 -3.26 7.51
N ALA A 86 -14.10 -3.94 8.11
CA ALA A 86 -12.96 -4.47 7.38
C ALA A 86 -13.41 -5.56 6.40
N PRO A 87 -13.04 -5.49 5.12
CA PRO A 87 -13.26 -6.58 4.17
C PRO A 87 -12.50 -7.85 4.58
N ASP A 88 -13.08 -9.03 4.31
CA ASP A 88 -12.50 -10.32 4.73
C ASP A 88 -11.10 -10.58 4.12
N ASP A 89 -10.83 -10.05 2.92
CA ASP A 89 -9.56 -10.21 2.22
C ASP A 89 -8.58 -9.04 2.43
N LEU A 90 -8.90 -8.08 3.30
CA LEU A 90 -8.07 -6.90 3.56
C LEU A 90 -6.70 -7.30 4.11
N GLN A 91 -6.68 -8.08 5.20
CA GLN A 91 -5.44 -8.45 5.86
C GLN A 91 -4.56 -9.31 4.95
N SER A 92 -5.12 -10.32 4.28
CA SER A 92 -4.35 -11.20 3.39
C SER A 92 -3.81 -10.45 2.17
N THR A 93 -4.56 -9.48 1.64
CA THR A 93 -4.07 -8.62 0.55
C THR A 93 -2.93 -7.71 1.02
N ALA A 94 -3.04 -7.13 2.23
CA ALA A 94 -2.00 -6.29 2.81
C ALA A 94 -0.69 -7.05 3.06
N GLU A 95 -0.77 -8.26 3.63
CA GLU A 95 0.38 -9.14 3.85
C GLU A 95 1.04 -9.57 2.52
N SER A 96 0.25 -9.80 1.47
CA SER A 96 0.76 -10.11 0.13
C SER A 96 1.55 -8.95 -0.49
N VAL A 97 1.11 -7.70 -0.27
CA VAL A 97 1.86 -6.50 -0.70
C VAL A 97 3.19 -6.39 0.05
N LEU A 98 3.19 -6.55 1.37
CA LEU A 98 4.43 -6.53 2.15
C LEU A 98 5.41 -7.62 1.69
N THR A 99 4.90 -8.82 1.42
CA THR A 99 5.72 -9.94 0.94
C THR A 99 6.35 -9.64 -0.43
N SER A 100 5.65 -8.95 -1.35
CA SER A 100 6.26 -8.54 -2.62
C SER A 100 7.42 -7.55 -2.47
N PHE A 101 7.44 -6.78 -1.38
CA PHE A 101 8.57 -5.90 -1.03
C PHE A 101 9.61 -6.59 -0.13
N GLY A 102 9.50 -7.91 0.08
CA GLY A 102 10.42 -8.67 0.92
C GLY A 102 10.22 -8.47 2.43
N ILE A 103 9.05 -7.99 2.85
CA ILE A 103 8.73 -7.67 4.24
C ILE A 103 7.76 -8.71 4.80
N THR A 104 8.06 -9.22 5.99
CA THR A 104 7.20 -10.16 6.72
C THR A 104 6.79 -9.53 8.04
N VAL A 105 5.49 -9.51 8.32
CA VAL A 105 4.88 -8.96 9.55
C VAL A 105 4.11 -10.01 10.31
#